data_AF-A0A1T1GND2-F1
#
_entry.id   AF-A0A1T1GND2-F1
#
_cell.length_a   1.000
_cell.length_b   1.000
_cell.length_c   1.000
_cell.angle_alpha   90.00
_cell.angle_beta   90.00
_cell.angle_gamma   90.00
#
_symmetry.space_group_name_H-M   'P 1'
#
loop_
_entity.id
_entity.type
_entity.pdbx_description
1 polymer ?
#
loop_
_entity_poly.entity_id
_entity_poly.type
_entity_poly.pdbx_seq_one_letter_code
_entity_poly.pdbx_strand_id
1 'polypeptide(L)'
;SLQIHIQSEQENINRLTCAHNATLECMDDGLLAWDEESRITMVNHQSERLLNIEASQVLDKEVFSVLRFPPNVLNSIESGASINRKLTTVEVRGEFVEAIITLRPLNDGTHLLFLHPIDKIRELAQQQIGGSARYT
;
A
#
# COMPACT_ATOMS: atom_id res chain seq x y z
N SER A 1 -28.91 2.22 17.96
CA SER A 1 -29.15 3.67 18.16
C SER A 1 -28.37 4.44 17.13
N LEU A 2 -29.01 5.36 16.38
CA LEU A 2 -28.42 6.18 15.30
C LEU A 2 -27.06 6.79 15.66
N GLN A 3 -26.86 7.07 16.96
CA GLN A 3 -25.63 7.58 17.55
C GLN A 3 -24.41 6.66 17.39
N ILE A 4 -24.57 5.32 17.44
CA ILE A 4 -23.45 4.38 17.25
C ILE A 4 -22.98 4.40 15.79
N HIS A 5 -23.91 4.51 14.84
CA HIS A 5 -23.60 4.55 13.41
C HIS A 5 -22.86 5.85 13.03
N ILE A 6 -23.35 6.99 13.53
CA ILE A 6 -22.70 8.29 13.34
C ILE A 6 -21.31 8.29 13.97
N GLN A 7 -21.13 7.65 15.12
CA GLN A 7 -19.85 7.56 15.81
C GLN A 7 -18.86 6.65 15.07
N SER A 8 -19.33 5.53 14.50
CA SER A 8 -18.49 4.68 13.64
C SER A 8 -18.10 5.37 12.33
N GLU A 9 -19.01 6.15 11.72
CA GLU A 9 -18.69 6.93 10.52
C GLU A 9 -17.72 8.07 10.83
N GLN A 10 -17.87 8.75 11.97
CA GLN A 10 -16.94 9.78 12.42
C GLN A 10 -15.59 9.21 12.82
N GLU A 11 -15.52 8.03 13.41
CA GLU A 11 -14.25 7.34 13.66
C GLU A 11 -13.59 6.91 12.36
N ASN A 12 -14.35 6.44 11.36
CA ASN A 12 -13.83 6.12 10.04
C ASN A 12 -13.31 7.36 9.31
N ILE A 13 -14.07 8.46 9.34
CA ILE A 13 -13.66 9.76 8.78
C ILE A 13 -12.45 10.30 9.54
N ASN A 14 -12.40 10.18 10.87
CA ASN A 14 -11.26 10.65 11.66
C ASN A 14 -10.03 9.77 11.46
N ARG A 15 -10.17 8.46 11.23
CA ARG A 15 -9.07 7.58 10.83
C ARG A 15 -8.57 7.91 9.43
N LEU A 16 -9.48 8.15 8.49
CA LEU A 16 -9.16 8.63 7.15
C LEU A 16 -8.50 10.00 7.20
N THR A 17 -8.89 10.87 8.14
CA THR A 17 -8.33 12.23 8.33
C THR A 17 -6.99 12.21 9.07
N CYS A 18 -6.79 11.32 10.04
CA CYS A 18 -5.48 11.11 10.67
C CYS A 18 -4.51 10.46 9.69
N ALA A 19 -4.98 9.51 8.87
CA ALA A 19 -4.22 9.01 7.72
C ALA A 19 -3.91 10.16 6.75
N HIS A 20 -4.91 10.97 6.37
CA HIS A 20 -4.75 12.13 5.49
C HIS A 20 -3.72 13.16 6.01
N ASN A 21 -3.72 13.50 7.30
CA ASN A 21 -2.80 14.47 7.90
C ASN A 21 -1.37 13.93 8.07
N ALA A 22 -1.19 12.61 8.20
CA ALA A 22 0.13 11.98 8.10
C ALA A 22 0.62 11.84 6.64
N THR A 23 -0.28 12.02 5.66
CA THR A 23 -0.05 11.86 4.21
C THR A 23 0.14 13.22 3.53
N LEU A 24 0.95 14.12 4.09
CA LEU A 24 1.46 15.27 3.33
C LEU A 24 2.86 15.04 2.76
N GLU A 25 3.40 13.81 2.90
CA GLU A 25 4.64 13.38 2.22
C GLU A 25 4.40 12.36 1.07
N CYS A 26 3.17 11.87 0.83
CA CYS A 26 2.94 10.65 0.02
C CYS A 26 1.78 10.73 -1.00
N MET A 27 1.66 11.78 -1.81
CA MET A 27 0.71 11.79 -2.94
C MET A 27 1.05 10.76 -4.05
N ASP A 28 2.27 10.21 -4.01
CA ASP A 28 2.80 9.28 -5.00
C ASP A 28 2.68 7.79 -4.59
N ASP A 29 2.30 7.49 -3.34
CA ASP A 29 2.28 6.10 -2.85
C ASP A 29 0.94 5.39 -3.13
N GLY A 30 1.03 4.11 -3.47
CA GLY A 30 -0.10 3.20 -3.46
C GLY A 30 -0.57 2.93 -2.04
N LEU A 31 -1.88 3.01 -1.82
CA LEU A 31 -2.54 2.56 -0.60
C LEU A 31 -3.52 1.43 -0.94
N LEU A 32 -3.39 0.31 -0.24
CA LEU A 32 -4.32 -0.81 -0.28
C LEU A 32 -4.63 -1.21 1.16
N ALA A 33 -5.89 -1.46 1.48
CA ALA A 33 -6.31 -1.91 2.81
C ALA A 33 -7.24 -3.12 2.71
N TRP A 34 -7.14 -3.99 3.70
CA TRP A 34 -8.08 -5.10 3.90
C TRP A 34 -8.47 -5.23 5.37
N ASP A 35 -9.66 -5.76 5.63
CA ASP A 35 -10.21 -5.98 6.97
C ASP A 35 -9.74 -7.30 7.61
N GLU A 36 -10.23 -7.61 8.81
CA GLU A 36 -9.90 -8.82 9.54
C GLU A 36 -10.33 -10.12 8.83
N GLU A 37 -11.31 -10.05 7.92
CA GLU A 37 -11.74 -11.17 7.08
C GLU A 37 -10.90 -11.31 5.81
N SER A 38 -9.80 -10.55 5.70
CA SER A 38 -8.94 -10.50 4.52
C SER A 38 -9.63 -9.94 3.28
N ARG A 39 -10.72 -9.18 3.42
CA ARG A 39 -11.42 -8.56 2.28
C ARG A 39 -10.85 -7.17 1.99
N ILE A 40 -10.58 -6.90 0.72
CA ILE A 40 -10.07 -5.59 0.29
C ILE A 40 -11.16 -4.53 0.46
N THR A 41 -10.89 -3.55 1.32
CA THR A 41 -11.82 -2.45 1.65
C THR A 41 -11.46 -1.15 0.96
N MET A 42 -10.19 -0.98 0.54
CA MET A 42 -9.73 0.23 -0.14
C MET A 42 -8.57 -0.06 -1.08
N VAL A 43 -8.61 0.57 -2.25
CA VAL A 43 -7.49 0.65 -3.20
C VAL A 43 -7.49 2.07 -3.76
N ASN A 44 -6.37 2.79 -3.64
CA ASN A 44 -6.22 4.10 -4.27
C ASN A 44 -5.70 3.98 -5.71
N HIS A 45 -5.76 5.09 -6.46
CA HIS A 45 -5.33 5.12 -7.86
C HIS A 45 -3.86 4.75 -8.07
N GLN A 46 -2.98 5.05 -7.11
CA GLN A 46 -1.57 4.69 -7.23
C GLN A 46 -1.35 3.19 -7.03
N SER A 47 -2.11 2.52 -6.15
CA SER A 47 -2.08 1.06 -6.03
C SER A 47 -2.61 0.39 -7.29
N GLU A 48 -3.68 0.93 -7.89
CA GLU A 48 -4.18 0.45 -9.18
C GLU A 48 -3.08 0.47 -10.25
N ARG A 49 -2.33 1.58 -10.32
CA ARG A 49 -1.21 1.74 -11.25
C ARG A 49 -0.03 0.82 -10.95
N LEU A 50 0.43 0.79 -9.70
CA LEU A 50 1.63 0.06 -9.30
C LEU A 50 1.43 -1.46 -9.37
N LEU A 51 0.23 -1.95 -9.04
CA LEU A 51 -0.10 -3.37 -9.07
C LEU A 51 -0.77 -3.79 -10.38
N ASN A 52 -1.07 -2.85 -11.28
CA ASN A 52 -1.85 -3.09 -12.50
C ASN A 52 -3.20 -3.80 -12.22
N ILE A 53 -3.94 -3.28 -11.25
CA ILE A 53 -5.28 -3.75 -10.84
C ILE A 53 -6.31 -2.63 -10.98
N GLU A 54 -7.58 -3.00 -11.00
CA GLU A 54 -8.70 -2.05 -10.95
C GLU A 54 -9.46 -2.23 -9.64
N ALA A 55 -9.66 -1.14 -8.89
CA ALA A 55 -10.39 -1.14 -7.62
C ALA A 55 -11.79 -1.77 -7.78
N SER A 56 -12.49 -1.43 -8.85
CA SER A 56 -13.81 -1.99 -9.19
C SER A 56 -13.83 -3.51 -9.35
N GLN A 57 -12.67 -4.12 -9.62
CA GLN A 57 -12.54 -5.56 -9.80
C GLN A 57 -12.03 -6.29 -8.55
N VAL A 58 -11.48 -5.58 -7.57
CA VAL A 58 -10.80 -6.20 -6.42
C VAL A 58 -11.42 -5.85 -5.06
N LEU A 59 -12.21 -4.78 -4.98
CA LEU A 59 -12.97 -4.47 -3.77
C LEU A 59 -13.86 -5.64 -3.36
N ASP A 60 -13.94 -5.88 -2.05
CA ASP A 60 -14.64 -6.99 -1.40
C ASP A 60 -14.14 -8.41 -1.74
N LYS A 61 -13.05 -8.51 -2.52
CA LYS A 61 -12.35 -9.78 -2.76
C LYS A 61 -11.35 -10.05 -1.65
N GLU A 62 -11.09 -11.33 -1.46
CA GLU A 62 -10.06 -11.82 -0.56
C GLU A 62 -8.67 -11.38 -1.08
N VAL A 63 -7.87 -10.72 -0.24
CA VAL A 63 -6.59 -10.09 -0.64
C VAL A 63 -5.56 -11.09 -1.12
N PHE A 64 -5.47 -12.27 -0.51
CA PHE A 64 -4.53 -13.33 -0.89
C PHE A 64 -4.90 -14.02 -2.22
N SER A 65 -6.13 -13.83 -2.71
CA SER A 65 -6.56 -14.23 -4.05
C SER A 65 -6.10 -13.26 -5.14
N VAL A 66 -5.85 -12.00 -4.77
CA VAL A 66 -5.39 -10.94 -5.68
C VAL A 66 -3.87 -10.80 -5.65
N LEU A 67 -3.28 -10.87 -4.45
CA LEU A 67 -1.87 -10.64 -4.18
C LEU A 67 -1.25 -11.86 -3.49
N ARG A 68 -0.10 -12.31 -3.97
CA ARG A 68 0.73 -13.27 -3.22
C ARG A 68 1.97 -12.59 -2.71
N PHE A 69 2.13 -12.66 -1.40
CA PHE A 69 3.25 -12.08 -0.70
C PHE A 69 4.35 -13.13 -0.46
N PRO A 70 5.63 -12.72 -0.41
CA PRO A 70 6.69 -13.62 -0.02
C PRO A 70 6.58 -14.01 1.45
N PRO A 71 7.16 -15.15 1.88
CA PRO A 71 6.98 -15.70 3.23
C PRO A 71 7.31 -14.71 4.36
N ASN A 72 8.32 -13.88 4.14
CA ASN A 72 8.75 -12.87 5.12
C ASN A 72 7.75 -11.71 5.30
N VAL A 73 6.85 -11.48 4.36
CA VAL A 73 5.76 -10.50 4.46
C VAL A 73 4.51 -11.18 5.03
N LEU A 74 4.20 -12.40 4.57
CA LEU A 74 3.11 -13.21 5.13
C LEU A 74 3.25 -13.39 6.64
N ASN A 75 4.43 -13.77 7.11
CA ASN A 75 4.69 -13.92 8.56
C ASN A 75 4.40 -12.63 9.34
N SER A 76 4.66 -11.45 8.75
CA SER A 76 4.35 -10.17 9.39
C SER A 76 2.85 -9.86 9.38
N ILE A 77 2.14 -10.22 8.31
CA ILE A 77 0.68 -10.10 8.25
C ILE A 77 0.03 -10.98 9.31
N GLU A 78 0.44 -12.25 9.39
CA GLU A 78 -0.09 -13.26 10.32
C GLU A 78 0.21 -12.92 11.79
N SER A 79 1.41 -12.40 12.07
CA SER A 79 1.81 -12.00 13.45
C SER A 79 1.31 -10.62 13.86
N GLY A 80 0.65 -9.88 12.97
CA GLY A 80 0.28 -8.48 13.22
C GLY A 80 1.49 -7.57 13.42
N ALA A 81 2.64 -7.91 12.82
CA ALA A 81 3.85 -7.10 12.88
C ALA A 81 3.85 -6.02 11.79
N SER A 82 4.29 -4.81 12.16
CA SER A 82 4.52 -3.76 11.17
C SER A 82 5.76 -4.06 10.32
N ILE A 83 5.69 -3.73 9.03
CA ILE A 83 6.86 -3.65 8.13
C ILE A 83 7.09 -2.17 7.80
N ASN A 84 8.33 -1.72 7.83
CA ASN A 84 8.69 -0.36 7.44
C ASN A 84 9.64 -0.39 6.24
N ARG A 85 9.21 0.22 5.11
CA ARG A 85 9.98 0.44 3.88
C ARG A 85 10.89 -0.72 3.49
N LYS A 86 10.29 -1.86 3.17
CA LYS A 86 11.01 -3.08 2.77
C LYS A 86 10.88 -3.32 1.28
N LEU A 87 12.02 -3.44 0.58
CA LEU A 87 12.03 -3.89 -0.81
C LEU A 87 11.61 -5.36 -0.87
N THR A 88 10.63 -5.67 -1.71
CA THR A 88 10.10 -7.02 -1.87
C THR A 88 9.47 -7.20 -3.24
N THR A 89 9.10 -8.43 -3.56
CA THR A 89 8.40 -8.77 -4.80
C THR A 89 7.04 -9.34 -4.44
N VAL A 90 5.98 -8.72 -4.94
CA VAL A 90 4.59 -9.16 -4.77
C VAL A 90 4.12 -9.73 -6.09
N GLU A 91 3.49 -10.91 -6.08
CA GLU A 91 2.86 -11.47 -7.28
C GLU A 91 1.43 -10.94 -7.39
N VAL A 92 1.07 -10.41 -8.54
CA VAL A 92 -0.26 -9.89 -8.86
C VAL A 92 -0.73 -10.53 -10.15
N ARG A 93 -1.78 -11.36 -10.10
CA ARG A 93 -2.34 -12.05 -11.29
C ARG A 93 -1.29 -12.78 -12.16
N GLY A 94 -0.24 -13.33 -11.54
CA GLY A 94 0.85 -14.05 -12.21
C GLY A 94 2.03 -13.17 -12.67
N GLU A 95 1.93 -11.86 -12.54
CA GLU A 95 3.03 -10.92 -12.79
C GLU A 95 3.74 -10.57 -11.48
N PHE A 96 5.07 -10.43 -11.53
CA PHE A 96 5.88 -10.09 -10.36
C PHE A 96 6.17 -8.59 -10.34
N VAL A 97 5.68 -7.90 -9.30
CA VAL A 97 5.89 -6.47 -9.08
C VAL A 97 6.90 -6.28 -7.96
N GLU A 98 8.05 -5.71 -8.28
CA GLU A 98 9.00 -5.25 -7.27
C GLU A 98 8.51 -3.92 -6.68
N ALA A 99 8.39 -3.86 -5.35
CA ALA A 99 7.90 -2.68 -4.64
C ALA A 99 8.61 -2.52 -3.29
N ILE A 100 8.77 -1.28 -2.85
CA ILE A 100 9.09 -1.01 -1.45
C ILE A 100 7.76 -0.91 -0.71
N ILE A 101 7.59 -1.70 0.34
CA ILE A 101 6.32 -1.76 1.08
C ILE A 101 6.45 -1.29 2.53
N THR A 102 5.38 -0.69 3.04
CA THR A 102 5.14 -0.49 4.47
C THR A 102 3.83 -1.16 4.83
N LEU A 103 3.84 -2.03 5.84
CA LEU A 103 2.66 -2.72 6.36
C LEU A 103 2.36 -2.19 7.76
N ARG A 104 1.13 -1.74 7.98
CA ARG A 104 0.64 -1.26 9.28
C ARG A 104 -0.65 -2.00 9.66
N PRO A 105 -0.59 -2.98 10.57
CA PRO A 105 -1.79 -3.52 11.19
C PRO A 105 -2.39 -2.49 12.15
N LEU A 106 -3.71 -2.40 12.19
CA LEU A 106 -4.50 -1.60 13.12
C LEU A 106 -5.10 -2.50 14.21
N ASN A 107 -5.58 -1.88 15.29
CA ASN A 107 -6.11 -2.59 16.46
C ASN A 107 -7.43 -3.34 16.19
N ASP A 108 -8.14 -3.01 15.11
CA ASP A 108 -9.39 -3.64 14.70
C ASP A 108 -9.20 -4.74 13.64
N GLY A 109 -7.97 -5.20 13.46
CA GLY A 109 -7.64 -6.25 12.50
C GLY A 109 -7.49 -5.75 11.06
N THR A 110 -7.73 -4.47 10.78
CA THR A 110 -7.45 -3.88 9.46
C THR A 110 -5.95 -3.82 9.21
N HIS A 111 -5.51 -4.14 8.01
CA HIS A 111 -4.12 -3.92 7.56
C HIS A 111 -4.07 -2.83 6.51
N LEU A 112 -3.10 -1.92 6.65
CA LEU A 112 -2.75 -0.92 5.66
C LEU A 112 -1.44 -1.30 4.98
N LEU A 113 -1.47 -1.44 3.65
CA LEU A 113 -0.31 -1.66 2.81
C LEU A 113 -0.05 -0.40 1.99
N PHE A 114 1.14 0.17 2.18
CA PHE A 114 1.67 1.26 1.37
C PHE A 114 2.67 0.69 0.37
N LEU A 115 2.53 1.07 -0.90
CA LEU A 115 3.40 0.72 -2.00
C LEU A 115 4.14 1.99 -2.43
N HIS A 116 5.44 2.03 -2.14
CA HIS A 116 6.27 3.17 -2.50
C HIS A 116 6.88 2.95 -3.89
N PRO A 117 6.72 3.88 -4.85
CA PRO A 117 7.26 3.75 -6.20
C PRO A 117 8.78 3.71 -6.18
N ILE A 118 9.37 2.78 -6.93
CA ILE A 118 10.84 2.60 -7.02
C ILE A 118 11.47 3.60 -8.00
N ASP A 119 10.71 4.05 -8.99
CA ASP A 119 11.25 4.70 -10.20
C ASP A 119 11.86 6.10 -9.99
N LYS A 120 11.54 6.81 -8.89
CA LYS A 120 12.21 8.10 -8.60
C LYS A 120 13.68 7.96 -8.23
N ILE A 121 14.13 6.81 -7.74
CA ILE A 121 15.54 6.63 -7.36
C ILE A 121 16.41 6.39 -8.60
N ARG A 122 15.89 5.68 -9.62
CA ARG A 122 16.61 5.42 -10.87
C ARG A 122 16.69 6.65 -11.78
N GLU A 123 15.62 7.44 -11.89
CA GLU A 123 15.64 8.68 -12.67
C GLU A 123 16.65 9.69 -12.11
N LEU A 124 16.69 9.90 -10.79
CA LEU A 124 17.64 10.82 -10.16
C LEU A 124 19.10 10.32 -10.28
N ALA A 125 19.33 9.01 -10.16
CA ALA A 125 20.65 8.42 -10.36
C ALA A 125 21.14 8.56 -11.81
N GLN A 126 20.24 8.38 -12.80
CA GLN A 126 20.58 8.59 -14.22
C GLN A 126 20.83 10.07 -14.55
N GLN A 127 20.11 10.99 -13.93
CA GLN A 127 20.33 12.44 -14.13
C GLN A 127 21.66 12.93 -13.56
N GLN A 128 22.16 12.39 -12.44
CA GLN A 128 23.47 12.76 -11.90
C GLN A 128 24.65 12.19 -12.70
N ILE A 129 24.50 11.02 -13.31
CA ILE A 129 25.53 10.42 -14.17
C ILE A 129 25.60 11.14 -15.53
N GLY A 130 24.47 11.62 -16.05
CA GLY A 130 24.42 12.41 -17.29
C GLY A 130 25.02 13.82 -17.17
N GLY A 131 25.13 14.37 -15.94
CA GLY A 131 25.71 15.69 -15.68
C GLY A 131 27.24 15.75 -15.73
N SER A 132 27.92 14.61 -15.52
CA SER A 132 29.40 14.55 -15.49
C SER A 132 30.01 14.07 -16.82
N ALA A 133 29.20 13.84 -17.84
CA ALA A 133 29.65 13.44 -19.18
C ALA A 133 29.49 14.61 -20.17
N ARG A 134 30.13 15.76 -19.89
CA ARG A 134 30.31 16.83 -20.88
C ARG A 134 31.64 17.55 -20.66
N TYR A 135 32.59 17.27 -21.58
CA TYR A 135 33.82 18.03 -21.88
C TYR A 135 34.84 18.08 -20.72
N THR A 136 36.11 17.71 -20.82
CA THR A 136 37.11 17.63 -21.89
C THR A 136 38.23 16.69 -21.45
#